data_AF-A0A2G5E6X4-F1
#
_entry.id   AF-A0A2G5E6X4-F1
#
_cell.length_a   1.000
_cell.length_b   1.000
_cell.length_c   1.000
_cell.angle_alpha   90.00
_cell.angle_beta   90.00
_cell.angle_gamma   90.00
#
_symmetry.space_group_name_H-M   'P 1'
#
loop_
_entity.id
_entity.type
_entity.pdbx_description
1 polymer ?
#
loop_
_entity_poly.entity_id
_entity_poly.type
_entity_poly.pdbx_seq_one_letter_code
_entity_poly.pdbx_strand_id
1 'polypeptide(L)'
;MKLTPREVEKLSLHDAGFLAQKRLARGLQLNYTEAVALIATQILEFVRDGNRTVAELMNIGKQLLGRRQVLPSVAHLLETVQVYCYVYSNILQLST
;
A
#
# COMPACT_ATOMS: atom_id res chain seq x y z
N MET A 1 -5.20 -13.61 -20.62
CA MET A 1 -4.92 -12.16 -20.68
C MET A 1 -3.47 -11.97 -21.09
N LYS A 2 -3.16 -11.07 -22.03
CA LYS A 2 -1.77 -10.68 -22.33
C LYS A 2 -1.38 -9.56 -21.37
N LEU A 3 -0.92 -9.95 -20.18
CA LEU A 3 -0.44 -9.01 -19.18
C LEU A 3 0.98 -8.56 -19.54
N THR A 4 1.24 -7.28 -19.37
CA THR A 4 2.61 -6.77 -19.45
C THR A 4 3.40 -7.22 -18.21
N PRO A 5 4.74 -7.38 -18.30
CA PRO A 5 5.56 -7.75 -17.14
C PRO A 5 5.32 -6.84 -15.92
N ARG A 6 5.09 -5.55 -16.17
CA ARG A 6 4.78 -4.54 -15.16
C ARG A 6 3.43 -4.76 -14.46
N GLU A 7 2.43 -5.29 -15.17
CA GLU A 7 1.13 -5.63 -14.57
C GLU A 7 1.25 -6.89 -13.71
N VAL A 8 2.07 -7.85 -14.12
CA VAL A 8 2.36 -9.06 -13.33
C VAL A 8 3.06 -8.72 -12.02
N GLU A 9 4.01 -7.77 -12.04
CA GLU A 9 4.67 -7.27 -10.83
C GLU A 9 3.68 -6.61 -9.86
N LYS A 10 2.74 -5.79 -10.37
CA LYS A 10 1.69 -5.19 -9.54
C LYS A 10 0.76 -6.24 -8.93
N LEU A 11 0.41 -7.26 -9.70
CA LEU A 11 -0.38 -8.39 -9.20
C LEU A 11 0.36 -9.14 -8.09
N SER A 12 1.66 -9.39 -8.29
CA SER A 12 2.51 -10.04 -7.29
C SER A 12 2.63 -9.21 -6.01
N LEU A 13 2.69 -7.89 -6.13
CA LEU A 13 2.67 -6.97 -4.98
C LEU A 13 1.34 -7.05 -4.22
N HIS A 14 0.21 -7.07 -4.94
CA HIS A 14 -1.11 -7.23 -4.35
C HIS A 14 -1.23 -8.56 -3.61
N ASP A 15 -0.74 -9.66 -4.19
CA ASP A 15 -0.75 -10.98 -3.54
C ASP A 15 0.08 -10.99 -2.26
N ALA A 16 1.24 -10.33 -2.25
CA ALA A 16 2.07 -10.16 -1.05
C ALA A 16 1.36 -9.34 0.03
N GLY A 17 0.68 -8.25 -0.35
CA GLY A 17 -0.12 -7.45 0.58
C GLY A 17 -1.31 -8.20 1.16
N PHE A 18 -2.02 -8.98 0.33
CA PHE A 18 -3.14 -9.81 0.78
C PHE A 18 -2.68 -10.93 1.72
N LEU A 19 -1.52 -11.54 1.44
CA LEU A 19 -0.89 -12.50 2.33
C LEU A 19 -0.53 -11.86 3.68
N ALA A 20 0.02 -10.65 3.68
CA ALA A 20 0.33 -9.90 4.90
C ALA A 20 -0.93 -9.60 5.72
N GLN A 21 -2.02 -9.17 5.08
CA GLN A 21 -3.31 -8.95 5.76
C GLN A 21 -3.83 -10.22 6.43
N LYS A 22 -3.76 -11.37 5.75
CA LYS A 22 -4.16 -12.66 6.33
C LYS A 22 -3.30 -13.04 7.54
N ARG A 23 -2.00 -12.75 7.50
CA ARG A 23 -1.09 -13.00 8.64
C ARG A 23 -1.41 -12.09 9.82
N LEU A 24 -1.65 -10.80 9.56
CA LEU A 24 -2.03 -9.82 10.58
C LEU A 24 -3.37 -10.19 11.23
N ALA A 25 -4.36 -10.63 10.45
CA ALA A 25 -5.66 -11.09 10.96
C ALA A 25 -5.56 -12.33 11.86
N ARG A 26 -4.52 -13.17 11.69
CA ARG A 26 -4.21 -14.29 12.59
C ARG A 26 -3.47 -13.87 13.86
N GLY A 27 -3.10 -12.60 13.99
CA GLY A 27 -2.33 -12.08 15.13
C GLY A 27 -0.81 -12.25 14.99
N LEU A 28 -0.30 -12.57 13.81
CA LEU A 28 1.15 -12.60 13.57
C LEU A 28 1.69 -11.19 13.38
N GLN A 29 2.87 -10.94 13.96
CA GLN A 29 3.62 -9.70 13.71
C GLN A 29 4.24 -9.74 12.32
N LEU A 30 4.08 -8.65 11.58
CA LEU A 30 4.59 -8.54 10.21
C LEU A 30 6.09 -8.27 10.19
N ASN A 31 6.74 -8.84 9.17
CA ASN A 31 8.10 -8.47 8.79
C ASN A 31 8.11 -7.17 7.95
N TYR A 32 9.32 -6.68 7.61
CA TYR A 32 9.47 -5.44 6.83
C TYR A 32 8.78 -5.53 5.47
N THR A 33 8.99 -6.62 4.74
CA THR A 33 8.45 -6.79 3.39
C THR A 33 6.93 -6.91 3.38
N GLU A 34 6.34 -7.60 4.37
CA GLU A 34 4.89 -7.68 4.57
C GLU A 34 4.29 -6.34 4.96
N ALA A 35 4.94 -5.59 5.86
CA ALA A 35 4.48 -4.28 6.27
C ALA A 35 4.45 -3.31 5.07
N VAL A 36 5.52 -3.28 4.28
CA VAL A 36 5.61 -2.48 3.05
C VAL A 36 4.56 -2.92 2.03
N ALA A 37 4.42 -4.23 1.78
CA ALA A 37 3.47 -4.76 0.82
C ALA A 37 2.02 -4.46 1.23
N LEU A 38 1.69 -4.55 2.52
CA LEU A 38 0.37 -4.22 3.05
C LEU A 38 0.04 -2.75 2.85
N ILE A 39 0.95 -1.85 3.24
CA ILE A 39 0.77 -0.40 3.05
C ILE A 39 0.59 -0.09 1.57
N ALA A 40 1.47 -0.61 0.71
CA ALA A 40 1.43 -0.36 -0.72
C ALA A 40 0.11 -0.81 -1.35
N THR A 41 -0.34 -2.03 -1.02
CA THR A 41 -1.59 -2.57 -1.55
C THR A 41 -2.79 -1.74 -1.10
N GLN A 42 -2.85 -1.33 0.17
CA GLN A 42 -3.94 -0.49 0.66
C GLN A 42 -3.96 0.90 0.03
N ILE A 43 -2.80 1.53 -0.17
CA ILE A 43 -2.73 2.81 -0.87
C ILE A 43 -3.19 2.66 -2.32
N LEU A 44 -2.81 1.56 -3.00
CA LEU A 44 -3.24 1.30 -4.38
C LEU A 44 -4.76 1.15 -4.49
N GLU A 45 -5.41 0.49 -3.54
CA GLU A 45 -6.87 0.40 -3.48
C GLU A 45 -7.52 1.77 -3.24
N PHE A 46 -7.00 2.57 -2.32
CA PHE A 46 -7.53 3.93 -2.11
C PHE A 46 -7.32 4.86 -3.32
N VAL A 47 -6.23 4.68 -4.07
CA VAL A 47 -6.03 5.37 -5.35
C VAL A 47 -7.04 4.89 -6.38
N ARG A 48 -7.40 3.60 -6.37
CA ARG A 48 -8.41 3.02 -7.26
C ARG A 48 -9.81 3.55 -6.97
N ASP A 49 -10.13 3.79 -5.69
CA ASP A 49 -11.39 4.42 -5.27
C ASP A 49 -11.53 5.86 -5.78
N GLY A 50 -10.43 6.56 -6.08
CA GLY A 50 -10.41 7.89 -6.71
C GLY A 50 -10.90 9.05 -5.84
N ASN A 51 -11.35 8.78 -4.62
CA ASN A 51 -12.05 9.75 -3.76
C ASN A 51 -11.12 10.51 -2.79
N ARG A 52 -9.79 10.29 -2.86
CA ARG A 52 -8.83 10.83 -1.89
C ARG A 52 -7.66 11.52 -2.56
N THR A 53 -7.22 12.63 -1.96
CA THR A 53 -6.05 13.38 -2.46
C THR A 53 -4.74 12.68 -2.07
N VAL A 54 -3.65 12.98 -2.78
CA VAL A 54 -2.32 12.43 -2.48
C VAL A 54 -1.89 12.73 -1.03
N ALA A 55 -2.20 13.92 -0.51
CA ALA A 55 -1.87 14.30 0.86
C ALA A 55 -2.64 13.46 1.91
N GLU A 56 -3.92 13.16 1.65
CA GLU A 56 -4.71 12.28 2.51
C GLU A 56 -4.18 10.85 2.50
N LEU A 57 -3.83 10.33 1.32
CA LEU A 57 -3.25 9.00 1.17
C LEU A 57 -1.93 8.86 1.94
N MET A 58 -1.09 9.90 1.93
CA MET A 58 0.14 9.94 2.72
C MET A 58 -0.13 9.89 4.24
N ASN A 59 -1.17 10.59 4.71
CA ASN A 59 -1.54 10.56 6.13
C ASN A 59 -2.13 9.21 6.54
N ILE A 60 -3.02 8.64 5.71
CA ILE A 60 -3.63 7.33 5.96
C ILE A 60 -2.55 6.25 5.99
N GLY A 61 -1.60 6.29 5.04
CA GLY A 61 -0.48 5.35 4.96
C GLY A 61 0.30 5.23 6.27
N LYS A 62 0.51 6.34 6.98
CA LYS A 62 1.21 6.39 8.28
C LYS A 62 0.39 5.82 9.44
N GLN A 63 -0.94 5.81 9.32
CA GLN A 63 -1.86 5.35 10.37
C GLN A 63 -2.27 3.88 10.22
N LEU A 64 -1.96 3.24 9.08
CA LEU A 64 -2.37 1.85 8.79
C LEU A 64 -1.72 0.81 9.70
N LEU A 65 -0.46 1.02 10.12
CA LEU A 65 0.28 0.06 10.93
C LEU A 65 0.72 0.67 12.27
N GLY A 66 0.33 0.00 13.35
CA GLY A 66 0.79 0.31 14.70
C GLY A 66 2.02 -0.51 15.10
N ARG A 67 2.78 -0.02 16.08
CA ARG A 67 3.99 -0.70 16.61
C ARG A 67 3.76 -2.13 17.08
N ARG A 68 2.53 -2.49 17.44
CA ARG A 68 2.16 -3.85 17.91
C ARG A 68 1.97 -4.86 16.79
N GLN A 69 1.76 -4.39 15.55
CA GLN A 69 1.46 -5.24 14.39
C GLN A 69 2.72 -5.61 13.59
N VAL A 70 3.87 -5.02 13.93
CA VAL A 70 5.17 -5.26 13.28
C VAL A 70 6.17 -5.83 14.28
N LEU A 71 7.14 -6.57 13.77
CA LEU A 71 8.26 -7.04 14.57
C LEU A 71 9.06 -5.86 15.16
N PRO A 72 9.65 -5.99 16.36
CA PRO A 72 10.37 -4.90 17.04
C PRO A 72 11.51 -4.30 16.20
N SER A 73 12.24 -5.17 15.49
CA SER A 73 13.35 -4.79 14.61
C SER A 73 12.90 -4.00 13.37
N VAL A 74 11.64 -4.16 12.97
CA VAL A 74 11.08 -3.58 11.73
C VAL A 74 10.57 -2.16 11.97
N ALA A 75 10.12 -1.84 13.19
CA ALA A 75 9.58 -0.54 13.54
C ALA A 75 10.58 0.62 13.32
N HIS A 76 11.88 0.34 13.42
CA HIS A 76 12.95 1.32 13.17
C HIS A 76 13.40 1.39 11.71
N LEU A 77 13.12 0.35 10.90
CA LEU A 77 13.53 0.27 9.50
C LEU A 77 12.51 0.90 8.54
N LEU A 78 11.26 1.08 8.99
CA LEU A 78 10.19 1.71 8.22
C LEU A 78 10.27 3.24 8.29
N GLU A 79 11.39 3.84 7.86
CA GLU A 79 11.55 5.30 7.84
C GLU A 79 10.81 5.95 6.68
N THR A 80 10.89 5.38 5.48
CA THR A 80 10.17 5.87 4.30
C THR A 80 9.74 4.72 3.40
N VAL A 81 8.46 4.71 2.99
CA VAL A 81 7.92 3.78 2.00
C VAL A 81 7.43 4.61 0.81
N GLN A 82 8.11 4.50 -0.32
CA GLN A 82 7.74 5.19 -1.56
C GLN A 82 6.99 4.24 -2.48
N VAL A 83 5.75 4.59 -2.80
CA VAL A 83 4.91 3.81 -3.72
C VAL A 83 4.61 4.67 -4.94
N TYR A 84 5.07 4.24 -6.10
CA TYR A 84 4.75 4.90 -7.37
C TYR A 84 3.46 4.33 -7.93
N CYS A 85 2.38 5.11 -7.88
CA CYS A 85 1.13 4.79 -8.56
C CYS A 85 0.78 5.86 -9.59
N TYR A 86 0.23 5.44 -10.73
CA TYR A 86 -0.39 6.36 -11.67
C TYR A 86 -1.80 6.66 -11.16
N VAL A 87 -1.98 7.86 -10.60
CA VAL A 87 -3.32 8.41 -10.39
C VAL A 87 -3.86 8.75 -11.77
N TYR A 88 -4.94 8.08 -12.19
CA TYR A 88 -5.69 8.51 -13.37
C TYR A 88 -6.37 9.84 -13.02
N SER A 89 -5.65 10.95 -13.18
CA SER A 89 -6.21 12.29 -13.13
C SER A 89 -7.11 12.49 -14.34
N ASN A 90 -8.38 12.10 -14.22
CA ASN A 90 -9.47 12.65 -15.02
C ASN A 90 -10.29 13.69 -14.22
N ILE A 91 -9.71 14.25 -13.15
CA ILE A 91 -10.34 15.26 -12.29
C ILE A 91 -9.74 16.68 -12.52
N LEU A 92 -8.78 16.84 -13.44
CA LEU A 92 -8.18 18.15 -13.77
C LEU A 92 -8.61 18.74 -15.13
N GLN A 93 -9.79 18.38 -15.67
CA GLN A 93 -10.33 19.04 -16.87
C GLN A 93 -11.66 19.78 -16.71
N LEU A 94 -12.21 19.96 -15.50
CA LEU A 94 -13.39 20.80 -15.30
C LEU A 94 -13.29 21.66 -14.04
N SER A 95 -12.58 22.79 -14.15
CA SER A 95 -13.04 24.10 -13.69
C SER A 95 -11.92 25.14 -13.85
N THR A 96 -11.94 25.83 -14.99
CA THR A 96 -11.70 27.28 -15.05
C THR A 96 -12.58 28.02 -14.04
#